data_AF-X0SLH2-F1
#
_entry.id   AF-X0SLH2-F1
#
_cell.length_a   1.000
_cell.length_b   1.000
_cell.length_c   1.000
_cell.angle_alpha   90.00
_cell.angle_beta   90.00
_cell.angle_gamma   90.00
#
_symmetry.space_group_name_H-M   'P 1'
#
loop_
_entity.id
_entity.type
_entity.pdbx_description
1 polymer ?
#
loop_
_entity_poly.entity_id
_entity_poly.type
_entity_poly.pdbx_seq_one_letter_code
_entity_poly.pdbx_strand_id
1 'polypeptide(L)'
;MVDYRGRAQSLLDWGERIVMIKQDGNVLVHQPEMREPVNWQPSGTTTEFQVENNSLVIRSRHSHPPEKMKITFRNLKMIVATSLRDKAEFVIAGMETDVVNQIISEPDTIEEGLRISKREKQVKSG
;
A
#
# COMPACT_ATOMS: atom_id res chain seq x y z
N MET A 1 -12.17 -16.23 0.58
CA MET A 1 -11.96 -16.06 -0.88
C MET A 1 -11.88 -14.57 -1.18
N VAL A 2 -11.01 -14.17 -2.10
CA VAL A 2 -10.86 -12.80 -2.58
C VAL A 2 -11.06 -12.78 -4.09
N ASP A 3 -11.98 -11.96 -4.59
CA ASP A 3 -12.14 -11.66 -6.03
C ASP A 3 -11.81 -10.18 -6.22
N TYR A 4 -10.79 -9.89 -7.02
CA TYR A 4 -10.37 -8.54 -7.34
C TYR A 4 -10.45 -8.30 -8.85
N ARG A 5 -10.96 -7.12 -9.21
CA ARG A 5 -11.07 -6.62 -10.59
C ARG A 5 -10.72 -5.14 -10.64
N GLY A 6 -9.71 -4.79 -11.42
CA GLY A 6 -9.24 -3.41 -11.59
C GLY A 6 -8.21 -3.34 -12.71
N ARG A 7 -7.02 -2.79 -12.41
CA ARG A 7 -5.87 -2.80 -13.33
C ARG A 7 -5.42 -4.21 -13.72
N ALA A 8 -5.70 -5.18 -12.87
CA ALA A 8 -5.57 -6.61 -13.16
C ALA A 8 -6.84 -7.35 -12.71
N GLN A 9 -6.87 -8.66 -12.91
CA GLN A 9 -7.87 -9.53 -12.31
C GLN A 9 -7.17 -10.63 -11.52
N SER A 10 -7.66 -10.92 -10.32
CA SER A 10 -7.17 -12.05 -9.52
C SER A 10 -8.30 -12.68 -8.74
N LEU A 11 -8.21 -14.01 -8.60
CA LEU A 11 -9.07 -14.80 -7.74
C LEU A 11 -8.16 -15.58 -6.80
N LEU A 12 -8.37 -15.39 -5.50
CA LEU A 12 -7.66 -16.11 -4.46
C LEU A 12 -8.65 -16.93 -3.65
N ASP A 13 -8.51 -18.25 -3.72
CA ASP A 13 -9.49 -19.19 -3.17
C ASP A 13 -9.52 -19.20 -1.63
N TRP A 14 -10.35 -20.04 -1.03
CA TRP A 14 -10.46 -20.23 0.41
C TRP A 14 -9.11 -20.48 1.10
N GLY A 15 -8.98 -19.97 2.32
CA GLY A 15 -7.75 -20.03 3.10
C GLY A 15 -7.77 -18.98 4.21
N GLU A 16 -6.86 -19.12 5.16
CA GLU A 16 -6.76 -18.25 6.33
C GLU A 16 -5.87 -17.06 6.03
N ARG A 17 -6.37 -15.85 6.31
CA ARG A 17 -5.75 -14.58 5.92
C ARG A 17 -6.04 -13.52 6.95
N ILE A 18 -5.13 -12.57 7.07
CA ILE A 18 -5.37 -11.34 7.82
C ILE A 18 -5.89 -10.29 6.84
N VAL A 19 -6.97 -9.63 7.22
CA VAL A 19 -7.49 -8.47 6.48
C VAL A 19 -7.43 -7.26 7.38
N MET A 20 -6.77 -6.21 6.90
CA MET A 20 -6.65 -4.93 7.59
C MET A 20 -7.32 -3.85 6.75
N ILE A 21 -8.18 -3.05 7.40
CA ILE A 21 -8.79 -1.86 6.81
C ILE A 21 -8.36 -0.68 7.66
N LYS A 22 -7.64 0.27 7.06
CA LYS A 22 -7.09 1.44 7.73
C LYS A 22 -8.07 2.62 7.74
N GLN A 23 -7.81 3.59 8.60
CA GLN A 23 -8.64 4.80 8.76
C GLN A 23 -8.71 5.66 7.48
N ASP A 24 -7.72 5.56 6.60
CA ASP A 24 -7.68 6.24 5.30
C ASP A 24 -8.35 5.43 4.17
N GLY A 25 -8.97 4.29 4.50
CA GLY A 25 -9.66 3.42 3.57
C GLY A 25 -8.78 2.35 2.90
N ASN A 26 -7.45 2.36 3.13
CA ASN A 26 -6.57 1.33 2.56
C ASN A 26 -6.98 -0.07 3.05
N VAL A 27 -7.04 -1.04 2.14
CA VAL A 27 -7.40 -2.43 2.46
C VAL A 27 -6.25 -3.34 2.10
N LEU A 28 -5.81 -4.18 3.04
CA LEU A 28 -4.71 -5.11 2.86
C LEU A 28 -5.18 -6.53 3.18
N VAL A 29 -4.83 -7.49 2.33
CA VAL A 29 -5.03 -8.92 2.56
C VAL A 29 -3.67 -9.59 2.59
N HIS A 30 -3.31 -10.21 3.72
CA HIS A 30 -2.06 -10.95 3.88
C HIS A 30 -2.29 -12.46 4.01
N GLN A 31 -1.42 -13.22 3.35
CA GLN A 31 -1.20 -14.63 3.65
C GLN A 31 -0.25 -14.79 4.84
N PRO A 32 -0.03 -16.01 5.36
CA PRO A 32 0.87 -16.24 6.51
C PRO A 32 2.35 -15.92 6.23
N GLU A 33 2.73 -15.80 4.96
CA GLU A 33 4.09 -15.59 4.50
C GLU A 33 4.18 -14.38 3.60
N MET A 34 5.41 -13.92 3.37
CA MET A 34 5.78 -12.74 2.58
C MET A 34 5.43 -11.40 3.25
N ARG A 35 6.27 -10.41 2.94
CA ARG A 35 6.12 -9.04 3.44
C ARG A 35 4.90 -8.34 2.83
N GLU A 36 4.68 -8.53 1.54
CA GLU A 36 3.66 -7.80 0.79
C GLU A 36 2.26 -8.40 0.96
N PRO A 37 1.21 -7.58 0.92
CA PRO A 37 -0.16 -8.08 0.82
C PRO A 37 -0.35 -8.81 -0.52
N VAL A 38 -1.08 -9.93 -0.49
CA VAL A 38 -1.43 -10.68 -1.71
C VAL A 38 -2.49 -9.96 -2.55
N ASN A 39 -3.36 -9.19 -1.90
CA ASN A 39 -4.31 -8.28 -2.54
C ASN A 39 -4.44 -7.02 -1.70
N TRP A 40 -4.61 -5.88 -2.34
CA TRP A 40 -4.79 -4.61 -1.64
C TRP A 40 -5.65 -3.63 -2.45
N GLN A 41 -6.15 -2.61 -1.76
CA GLN A 41 -6.78 -1.43 -2.34
C GLN A 41 -6.15 -0.16 -1.76
N PRO A 42 -5.92 0.89 -2.56
CA PRO A 42 -5.26 2.12 -2.12
C PRO A 42 -6.11 2.93 -1.13
N SER A 43 -5.47 3.92 -0.51
CA SER A 43 -6.13 4.94 0.30
C SER A 43 -7.25 5.65 -0.50
N GLY A 44 -8.29 6.10 0.19
CA GLY A 44 -9.50 6.66 -0.44
C GLY A 44 -10.49 5.59 -0.94
N THR A 45 -10.23 4.32 -0.70
CA THR A 45 -11.16 3.22 -0.99
C THR A 45 -12.35 3.22 -0.02
N THR A 46 -13.56 3.11 -0.57
CA THR A 46 -14.78 2.92 0.23
C THR A 46 -15.04 1.43 0.42
N THR A 47 -15.28 1.02 1.67
CA THR A 47 -15.53 -0.38 2.02
C THR A 47 -16.88 -0.57 2.70
N GLU A 48 -17.67 -1.52 2.21
CA GLU A 48 -18.96 -1.93 2.74
C GLU A 48 -18.90 -3.34 3.32
N PHE A 49 -19.68 -3.58 4.37
CA PHE A 49 -19.75 -4.86 5.08
C PHE A 49 -21.18 -5.38 5.04
N GLN A 50 -21.36 -6.63 4.62
CA GLN A 50 -22.66 -7.27 4.54
C GLN A 50 -22.56 -8.72 5.01
N VAL A 51 -23.65 -9.26 5.55
CA VAL A 51 -23.76 -10.69 5.83
C VAL A 51 -24.64 -11.31 4.76
N GLU A 52 -24.09 -12.26 4.01
CA GLU A 52 -24.78 -12.98 2.94
C GLU A 52 -24.59 -14.47 3.16
N ASN A 53 -25.67 -15.26 3.13
CA ASN A 53 -25.62 -16.72 3.28
C ASN A 53 -24.76 -17.16 4.48
N ASN A 54 -24.97 -16.52 5.64
CA ASN A 54 -24.23 -16.76 6.88
C ASN A 54 -22.70 -16.53 6.78
N SER A 55 -22.25 -15.74 5.81
CA SER A 55 -20.85 -15.35 5.61
C SER A 55 -20.71 -13.83 5.66
N LEU A 56 -19.64 -13.33 6.29
CA LEU A 56 -19.29 -11.91 6.19
C LEU A 56 -18.68 -11.65 4.81
N VAL A 57 -19.20 -10.64 4.13
CA VAL A 57 -18.74 -10.19 2.82
C VAL A 57 -18.31 -8.73 2.93
N ILE A 58 -17.07 -8.47 2.57
CA ILE A 58 -16.48 -7.14 2.48
C ILE A 58 -16.39 -6.77 1.00
N ARG A 59 -16.90 -5.59 0.63
CA ARG A 59 -16.82 -5.05 -0.72
C ARG A 59 -16.11 -3.70 -0.68
N SER A 60 -14.93 -3.65 -1.28
CA SER A 60 -14.11 -2.45 -1.36
C SER A 60 -14.09 -1.93 -2.80
N ARG A 61 -14.26 -0.62 -2.95
CA ARG A 61 -14.28 0.05 -4.26
C ARG A 61 -13.38 1.29 -4.25
N HIS A 62 -12.50 1.36 -5.23
CA HIS A 62 -11.68 2.52 -5.54
C HIS A 62 -12.14 3.12 -6.88
N SER A 63 -12.07 4.45 -7.03
CA SER A 63 -12.66 5.14 -8.18
C SER A 63 -11.66 5.52 -9.27
N HIS A 64 -10.39 5.79 -8.93
CA HIS A 64 -9.41 6.32 -9.89
C HIS A 64 -8.01 5.68 -9.70
N PRO A 65 -7.70 4.58 -10.38
CA PRO A 65 -8.53 3.88 -11.36
C PRO A 65 -9.70 3.12 -10.71
N PRO A 66 -10.76 2.78 -11.46
CA PRO A 66 -11.86 1.96 -10.96
C PRO A 66 -11.38 0.56 -10.61
N GLU A 67 -11.45 0.20 -9.33
CA GLU A 67 -11.06 -1.13 -8.84
C GLU A 67 -12.10 -1.62 -7.83
N LYS A 68 -12.35 -2.93 -7.83
CA LYS A 68 -13.31 -3.60 -6.95
C LYS A 68 -12.65 -4.82 -6.33
N MET A 69 -12.82 -5.00 -5.04
CA MET A 69 -12.38 -6.20 -4.32
C MET A 69 -13.52 -6.72 -3.45
N LYS A 70 -13.83 -8.01 -3.59
CA LYS A 70 -14.79 -8.73 -2.75
C LYS A 70 -14.03 -9.75 -1.90
N ILE A 71 -14.16 -9.67 -0.58
CA ILE A 71 -13.60 -10.64 0.36
C ILE A 71 -14.74 -11.35 1.06
N THR A 72 -14.79 -12.68 0.96
CA THR A 72 -15.79 -13.50 1.64
C THR A 72 -15.15 -14.32 2.75
N PHE A 73 -15.70 -14.22 3.95
CA PHE A 73 -15.33 -14.96 5.15
C PHE A 73 -16.43 -15.96 5.50
N ARG A 74 -16.09 -17.25 5.48
CA ARG A 74 -16.98 -18.32 5.97
C ARG A 74 -16.82 -18.62 7.47
N ASN A 75 -15.69 -18.21 8.05
CA ASN A 75 -15.36 -18.35 9.47
C ASN A 75 -14.47 -17.16 9.87
N LEU A 76 -14.74 -16.58 11.04
CA LEU A 76 -14.01 -15.46 11.61
C LEU A 76 -13.38 -15.90 12.93
N LYS A 77 -12.06 -15.90 12.99
CA LYS A 77 -11.32 -16.23 14.23
C LYS A 77 -11.25 -15.04 15.19
N MET A 78 -11.16 -13.82 14.66
CA MET A 78 -10.99 -12.60 15.43
C MET A 78 -11.45 -11.40 14.60
N ILE A 79 -12.08 -10.42 15.28
CA ILE A 79 -12.34 -9.08 14.74
C ILE A 79 -11.86 -8.07 15.77
N VAL A 80 -11.10 -7.08 15.33
CA VAL A 80 -10.69 -5.93 16.14
C VAL A 80 -11.09 -4.66 15.38
N ALA A 81 -11.78 -3.75 16.06
CA ALA A 81 -12.16 -2.46 15.53
C ALA A 81 -11.71 -1.37 16.49
N THR A 82 -10.84 -0.48 16.01
CA THR A 82 -10.31 0.64 16.80
C THR A 82 -9.86 1.76 15.87
N SER A 83 -9.71 2.96 16.43
CA SER A 83 -9.13 4.11 15.75
C SER A 83 -7.77 4.40 16.37
N LEU A 84 -6.72 4.41 15.55
CA LEU A 84 -5.38 4.73 16.01
C LEU A 84 -5.21 6.25 16.05
N ARG A 85 -4.38 6.72 16.99
CA ARG A 85 -3.92 8.10 17.07
C ARG A 85 -2.41 8.07 16.96
N ASP A 86 -1.90 8.57 15.85
CA ASP A 86 -0.47 8.71 15.62
C ASP A 86 -0.17 10.14 15.20
N LYS A 87 0.70 10.80 15.96
CA LYS A 87 1.16 12.18 15.72
C LYS A 87 2.67 12.23 15.53
N ALA A 88 3.35 11.09 15.58
CA ALA A 88 4.78 11.05 15.37
C ALA A 88 5.07 11.37 13.90
N GLU A 89 6.11 12.17 13.67
CA GLU A 89 6.64 12.33 12.33
C GLU A 89 7.51 11.12 11.98
N PHE A 90 7.26 10.56 10.81
CA PHE A 90 8.08 9.48 10.29
C PHE A 90 9.38 10.07 9.74
N VAL A 91 10.47 9.91 10.48
CA VAL A 91 11.81 10.33 10.07
C VAL A 91 12.53 9.13 9.47
N ILE A 92 12.90 9.23 8.20
CA ILE A 92 13.84 8.30 7.56
C ILE A 92 15.13 9.08 7.29
N ALA A 93 16.26 8.44 7.56
CA ALA A 93 17.58 8.88 7.14
C ALA A 93 18.25 7.80 6.28
N GLY A 94 19.18 8.22 5.43
CA GLY A 94 19.87 7.34 4.49
C GLY A 94 19.08 7.08 3.21
N MET A 95 18.15 7.97 2.86
CA MET A 95 17.48 7.93 1.56
C MET A 95 18.40 8.45 0.46
N GLU A 96 18.10 8.10 -0.79
CA GLU A 96 18.77 8.67 -1.97
C GLU A 96 18.80 10.20 -1.91
N THR A 97 17.69 10.80 -1.46
CA THR A 97 17.57 12.24 -1.26
C THR A 97 18.65 12.80 -0.33
N ASP A 98 19.02 12.08 0.73
CA ASP A 98 20.03 12.52 1.68
C ASP A 98 21.43 12.49 1.04
N VAL A 99 21.71 11.44 0.27
CA VAL A 99 22.96 11.32 -0.50
C VAL A 99 23.06 12.42 -1.56
N VAL A 100 21.98 12.65 -2.30
CA VAL A 100 21.89 13.73 -3.30
C VAL A 100 22.12 15.09 -2.64
N ASN A 101 21.49 15.34 -1.49
CA ASN A 101 21.68 16.58 -0.76
C ASN A 101 23.15 16.75 -0.31
N GLN A 102 23.80 15.69 0.16
CA GLN A 102 25.21 15.73 0.57
C GLN A 102 26.15 16.04 -0.62
N ILE A 103 25.94 15.39 -1.76
CA ILE A 103 26.73 15.63 -2.98
C ILE A 103 26.53 17.08 -3.48
N ILE A 104 25.33 17.63 -3.34
CA ILE A 104 25.05 19.02 -3.72
C ILE A 104 25.75 20.01 -2.77
N SER A 105 25.72 19.75 -1.46
CA SER A 105 26.34 20.65 -0.48
C SER A 105 27.87 20.60 -0.52
N GLU A 106 28.44 19.43 -0.80
CA GLU A 106 29.89 19.21 -0.84
C GLU A 106 30.28 18.38 -2.07
N PRO A 107 30.28 18.96 -3.30
CA PRO A 107 30.55 18.22 -4.53
C PRO A 107 31.95 17.59 -4.58
N ASP A 108 32.92 18.21 -3.90
CA ASP A 108 34.30 17.72 -3.82
C ASP A 108 34.42 16.37 -3.08
N THR A 109 33.38 15.92 -2.39
CA THR A 109 33.31 14.55 -1.82
C THR A 109 33.36 13.46 -2.90
N ILE A 110 33.02 13.79 -4.14
CA ILE A 110 33.14 12.90 -5.30
C ILE A 110 34.50 13.10 -5.98
N GLU A 111 34.79 14.32 -6.42
CA GLU A 111 36.09 14.71 -7.01
C GLU A 111 36.30 16.22 -6.95
N GLU A 112 37.56 16.66 -6.84
CA GLU A 112 37.91 18.08 -6.75
C GLU A 112 37.43 18.87 -7.99
N GLY A 113 36.68 19.94 -7.76
CA GLY A 113 36.22 20.85 -8.81
C GLY A 113 34.94 20.38 -9.51
N LEU A 114 34.26 19.34 -9.01
CA LEU A 114 32.97 18.90 -9.52
C LEU A 114 31.92 20.02 -9.41
N ARG A 115 31.17 20.23 -10.50
CA ARG A 115 30.09 21.23 -10.55
C ARG A 115 28.75 20.57 -10.81
N ILE A 116 27.83 20.68 -9.86
CA ILE A 116 26.47 20.16 -10.02
C ILE A 116 25.68 21.09 -10.94
N SER A 117 25.13 20.54 -12.03
CA SER A 117 24.33 21.30 -12.99
C SER A 117 22.83 21.22 -12.71
N LYS A 118 22.28 20.00 -12.55
CA LYS A 118 20.85 19.75 -12.37
C LYS A 118 20.62 18.52 -11.51
N ARG A 119 19.51 18.55 -10.75
CA ARG A 119 18.97 17.41 -10.00
C ARG A 119 17.77 16.82 -10.76
N GLU A 120 17.58 15.50 -10.65
CA GLU A 120 16.42 14.78 -11.21
C GLU A 120 16.13 15.18 -12.66
N LYS A 121 17.20 15.28 -13.45
CA LYS A 121 17.14 15.79 -14.81
C LYS A 121 16.52 14.74 -15.71
N GLN A 122 15.27 14.97 -16.13
CA GLN A 122 14.66 14.15 -17.16
C GLN A 122 15.50 14.14 -18.44
N VAL A 123 15.80 12.93 -18.91
CA VAL A 123 16.47 12.65 -20.18
C VAL A 123 15.50 11.91 -21.12
N LYS A 124 15.92 11.67 -22.36
CA LYS A 124 15.03 11.09 -23.40
C LYS A 124 14.45 9.72 -23.02
N SER A 125 15.12 8.97 -22.15
CA SER A 125 14.72 7.64 -21.67
C SER A 125 14.08 7.65 -20.28
N GLY A 126 13.81 8.84 -19.72
CA GLY A 126 13.48 9.01 -18.30
C GLY A 126 14.68 9.57 -17.56
#